data_AF-A0A3C0T851-F1
#
_entry.id   AF-A0A3C0T851-F1
#
_cell.length_a   1.000
_cell.length_b   1.000
_cell.length_c   1.000
_cell.angle_alpha   90.00
_cell.angle_beta   90.00
_cell.angle_gamma   90.00
#
_symmetry.space_group_name_H-M   'P 1'
#
loop_
_entity.id
_entity.type
_entity.pdbx_description
1 polymer ?
#
loop_
_entity_poly.entity_id
_entity_poly.type
_entity_poly.pdbx_seq_one_letter_code
_entity_poly.pdbx_strand_id
1 'polypeptide(L)'
;MGFIKQMNAKAKHLGMSDTHFEDPHGLGNNVSTARDLLKLSHVAMKNPTFQQYVSTNRHPIAIRSTKGIVRNVTWNNTNKLLSQPYFDGIKTGHSNPANGCLLLSGTYNNKR
;
A
#
# COMPACT_ATOMS: atom_id res chain seq x y z
N MET A 1 18.36 4.62 -12.69
CA MET A 1 18.55 4.92 -11.24
C MET A 1 17.69 6.12 -10.77
N GLY A 2 16.36 6.08 -10.95
CA GLY A 2 15.49 7.24 -10.65
C GLY A 2 14.56 7.03 -9.45
N PHE A 3 13.79 5.94 -9.45
CA PHE A 3 12.65 5.79 -8.53
C PHE A 3 13.04 5.56 -7.06
N ILE A 4 14.01 4.68 -6.79
CA ILE A 4 14.47 4.39 -5.41
C ILE A 4 15.04 5.64 -4.72
N LYS A 5 15.72 6.51 -5.47
CA LYS A 5 16.18 7.81 -4.96
C LYS A 5 15.00 8.70 -4.57
N GLN A 6 13.93 8.73 -5.36
CA GLN A 6 12.71 9.49 -5.04
C GLN A 6 12.00 8.92 -3.81
N MET A 7 11.92 7.60 -3.66
CA MET A 7 11.35 6.95 -2.47
C MET A 7 12.09 7.36 -1.20
N ASN A 8 13.42 7.27 -1.20
CA ASN A 8 14.24 7.66 -0.05
C ASN A 8 14.21 9.18 0.19
N ALA A 9 14.19 10.01 -0.86
CA ALA A 9 14.02 11.46 -0.71
C ALA A 9 12.66 11.81 -0.07
N LYS A 10 11.59 11.10 -0.45
CA LYS A 10 10.28 11.25 0.18
C LYS A 10 10.28 10.82 1.63
N ALA A 11 10.91 9.69 1.96
CA ALA A 11 11.08 9.23 3.34
C ALA A 11 11.77 10.30 4.20
N LYS A 12 12.90 10.84 3.72
CA LYS A 12 13.62 11.94 4.39
C LYS A 12 12.74 13.18 4.57
N HIS A 13 12.01 13.60 3.54
CA HIS A 13 11.12 14.76 3.61
C HIS A 13 9.98 14.58 4.63
N LEU A 14 9.50 13.34 4.82
CA LEU A 14 8.49 13.01 5.81
C LEU A 14 9.07 12.77 7.22
N GLY A 15 10.39 12.92 7.41
CA GLY A 15 11.06 12.65 8.68
C GLY A 15 11.03 11.18 9.06
N MET A 16 11.00 10.27 8.08
CA MET A 16 11.09 8.82 8.29
C MET A 16 12.56 8.40 8.47
N SER A 17 13.14 8.75 9.62
CA SER A 17 14.58 8.62 9.90
C SER A 17 15.06 7.18 9.98
N ASP A 18 14.17 6.23 10.27
CA ASP A 18 14.50 4.82 10.44
C ASP A 18 14.07 4.00 9.21
N THR A 19 13.94 4.67 8.05
CA THR A 19 13.49 4.06 6.80
C THR A 19 14.52 4.14 5.70
N HIS A 20 14.77 2.99 5.05
CA HIS A 20 15.57 2.88 3.84
C HIS A 20 14.89 1.96 2.82
N PHE A 21 14.81 2.41 1.58
CA PHE A 21 14.28 1.61 0.47
C PHE A 21 15.40 1.21 -0.51
N GLU A 22 15.51 -0.08 -0.80
CA GLU A 22 16.37 -0.65 -1.83
C GLU A 22 15.59 -0.97 -3.12
N ASP A 23 14.30 -1.26 -3.00
CA ASP A 23 13.41 -1.60 -4.11
C ASP A 23 11.97 -1.11 -3.86
N PRO A 24 11.08 -1.13 -4.87
CA PRO A 24 9.74 -0.56 -4.74
C PRO A 24 8.68 -1.56 -4.23
N HIS A 25 9.03 -2.84 -4.05
CA HIS A 25 8.06 -3.92 -3.81
C HIS A 25 8.29 -4.69 -2.49
N GLY A 26 9.40 -4.48 -1.79
CA GLY A 26 9.67 -5.07 -0.48
C GLY A 26 10.39 -6.43 -0.49
N LEU A 27 11.02 -6.86 -1.60
CA LEU A 27 11.70 -8.17 -1.65
C LEU A 27 13.20 -8.11 -1.36
N GLY A 28 13.83 -6.95 -1.53
CA GLY A 28 15.19 -6.64 -1.08
C GLY A 28 15.21 -6.13 0.37
N ASN A 29 16.32 -5.55 0.80
CA ASN A 29 16.55 -5.22 2.21
C ASN A 29 15.97 -3.85 2.59
N ASN A 30 14.68 -3.66 2.32
CA ASN A 30 13.97 -2.47 2.78
C ASN A 30 13.77 -2.53 4.30
N VAL A 31 13.97 -1.40 4.96
CA VAL A 31 13.81 -1.26 6.42
C VAL A 31 12.91 -0.07 6.70
N SER A 32 12.04 -0.19 7.70
CA SER A 32 11.24 0.92 8.24
C SER A 32 10.77 0.59 9.66
N THR A 33 10.03 1.49 10.29
CA THR A 33 9.38 1.29 11.58
C THR A 33 7.88 1.53 11.47
N ALA A 34 7.10 1.02 12.41
CA ALA A 34 5.66 1.29 12.47
C ALA A 34 5.37 2.80 12.51
N ARG A 35 6.16 3.57 13.27
CA ARG A 35 6.02 5.03 13.38
C ARG A 35 6.25 5.72 12.03
N ASP A 36 7.27 5.31 11.28
CA ASP A 36 7.58 5.91 9.99
C ASP A 36 6.53 5.57 8.93
N LEU A 37 6.09 4.31 8.88
CA LEU A 37 5.00 3.90 7.99
C LEU A 37 3.69 4.63 8.29
N LEU A 38 3.42 4.99 9.56
CA LEU A 38 2.27 5.83 9.92
C LEU A 38 2.39 7.27 9.40
N LYS A 39 3.60 7.86 9.35
CA LYS A 39 3.82 9.18 8.74
C LYS A 39 3.51 9.12 7.24
N LEU A 40 4.01 8.08 6.57
CA LEU A 40 3.74 7.85 5.15
C LEU A 40 2.24 7.63 4.88
N SER A 41 1.60 6.77 5.67
CA SER A 41 0.18 6.46 5.52
C SER A 41 -0.70 7.68 5.72
N HIS A 42 -0.41 8.51 6.73
CA HIS A 42 -1.15 9.73 6.99
C HIS A 42 -1.13 10.69 5.79
N VAL A 43 0.01 10.82 5.11
CA VAL A 43 0.12 11.65 3.91
C VAL A 43 -0.55 10.99 2.70
N ALA A 44 -0.35 9.68 2.50
CA ALA A 44 -0.97 8.95 1.40
C ALA A 44 -2.51 8.98 1.47
N MET A 45 -3.07 8.84 2.67
CA MET A 45 -4.52 8.90 2.91
C MET A 45 -5.12 10.29 2.74
N LYS A 46 -4.34 11.35 2.46
CA LYS A 46 -4.89 12.65 2.02
C LYS A 46 -5.23 12.68 0.53
N ASN A 47 -4.77 11.72 -0.25
CA ASN A 47 -5.03 11.64 -1.69
C ASN A 47 -6.33 10.84 -1.96
N PRO A 48 -7.37 11.44 -2.56
CA PRO A 48 -8.64 10.76 -2.83
C PRO A 48 -8.51 9.52 -3.72
N THR A 49 -7.63 9.57 -4.73
CA THR A 49 -7.34 8.43 -5.60
C THR A 49 -6.70 7.28 -4.83
N PHE A 50 -5.79 7.58 -3.91
CA PHE A 50 -5.19 6.56 -3.05
C PHE A 50 -6.25 5.92 -2.13
N GLN A 51 -7.10 6.73 -1.48
CA GLN A 51 -8.22 6.23 -0.65
C GLN A 51 -9.14 5.29 -1.45
N GLN A 52 -9.50 5.67 -2.68
CA GLN A 52 -10.30 4.84 -3.57
C GLN A 52 -9.62 3.49 -3.84
N TYR A 53 -8.32 3.48 -4.17
CA TYR A 53 -7.61 2.25 -4.49
C TYR A 53 -7.50 1.31 -3.28
N VAL A 54 -7.16 1.83 -2.10
CA VAL A 54 -6.92 0.98 -0.92
C VAL A 54 -8.21 0.47 -0.27
N SER A 55 -9.33 1.17 -0.46
CA SER A 55 -10.66 0.73 -0.02
C SER A 55 -11.36 -0.22 -1.01
N THR A 56 -10.84 -0.36 -2.23
CA THR A 56 -11.44 -1.25 -3.24
C THR A 56 -11.24 -2.71 -2.84
N ASN A 57 -12.33 -3.40 -2.51
CA ASN A 57 -12.31 -4.80 -2.10
C ASN A 57 -12.12 -5.76 -3.30
N ARG A 58 -12.84 -5.52 -4.40
CA ARG A 58 -12.76 -6.31 -5.65
C ARG A 58 -12.75 -5.40 -6.86
N HIS A 59 -11.85 -5.67 -7.80
CA HIS A 59 -11.74 -4.92 -9.05
C HIS A 59 -11.76 -5.88 -10.25
N PRO A 60 -12.90 -6.03 -10.94
CA PRO A 60 -12.96 -6.77 -12.20
C PRO A 60 -12.26 -5.98 -13.31
N ILE A 61 -11.41 -6.62 -14.09
CA ILE A 61 -10.65 -6.01 -15.17
C ILE A 61 -10.48 -6.98 -16.35
N ALA A 62 -10.53 -6.44 -17.56
CA ALA A 62 -10.20 -7.14 -18.79
C ALA A 62 -8.76 -6.82 -19.18
N ILE A 63 -7.86 -7.81 -19.12
CA ILE A 63 -6.47 -7.67 -19.52
C ILE A 63 -6.34 -8.09 -20.98
N ARG A 64 -5.80 -7.21 -21.82
CA ARG A 64 -5.55 -7.48 -23.24
C ARG A 64 -4.05 -7.73 -23.46
N SER A 65 -3.73 -8.85 -24.07
CA SER A 65 -2.35 -9.14 -24.51
C SER A 65 -2.00 -8.39 -25.79
N THR A 66 -0.71 -8.32 -26.11
CA THR A 66 -0.20 -7.78 -27.39
C THR A 66 -0.72 -8.53 -28.62
N LYS A 67 -1.13 -9.79 -28.46
CA LYS A 67 -1.75 -10.61 -29.52
C LYS A 67 -3.28 -10.45 -29.61
N GLY A 68 -3.86 -9.48 -28.89
CA GLY A 68 -5.30 -9.19 -28.92
C GLY A 68 -6.16 -10.08 -28.03
N ILE A 69 -5.62 -11.16 -27.44
CA ILE A 69 -6.34 -12.05 -26.52
C ILE A 69 -6.76 -11.27 -25.27
N VAL A 70 -8.05 -11.36 -24.90
CA VAL A 70 -8.62 -10.74 -23.70
C VAL A 70 -8.84 -11.79 -22.63
N ARG A 71 -8.40 -11.50 -21.40
CA ARG A 71 -8.66 -12.29 -20.20
C ARG A 71 -9.36 -11.44 -19.16
N ASN A 72 -10.54 -11.87 -18.73
CA ASN A 72 -11.22 -11.26 -17.59
C ASN A 72 -10.64 -11.83 -16.29
N VAL A 73 -10.22 -10.94 -15.39
CA VAL A 73 -9.76 -11.29 -14.04
C VAL A 73 -10.44 -10.40 -13.03
N THR A 74 -10.54 -10.88 -11.79
CA THR A 74 -10.87 -10.02 -10.65
C THR A 74 -9.66 -9.96 -9.74
N TRP A 75 -9.17 -8.76 -9.47
CA TRP A 75 -8.21 -8.55 -8.39
C TRP A 75 -8.98 -8.41 -7.09
N ASN A 76 -8.64 -9.25 -6.12
CA ASN A 76 -9.23 -9.21 -4.79
C ASN A 76 -8.21 -8.62 -3.82
N ASN A 77 -8.66 -7.71 -2.97
CA ASN A 77 -7.81 -7.12 -1.95
C ASN A 77 -7.39 -8.20 -0.93
N THR A 78 -6.12 -8.18 -0.56
CA THR A 78 -5.57 -9.12 0.43
C THR A 78 -5.93 -8.71 1.86
N ASN A 79 -6.27 -7.43 2.09
CA ASN A 79 -6.77 -6.97 3.37
C ASN A 79 -8.20 -7.48 3.63
N LYS A 80 -8.31 -8.56 4.41
CA LYS A 80 -9.60 -9.18 4.75
C LYS A 80 -10.48 -8.32 5.66
N LEU A 81 -9.92 -7.31 6.34
CA LEU A 81 -10.69 -6.41 7.19
C LEU A 81 -11.59 -5.45 6.40
N LEU A 82 -11.38 -5.29 5.09
CA LEU A 82 -12.28 -4.47 4.24
C LEU A 82 -13.69 -5.04 4.11
N SER A 83 -13.95 -6.28 4.54
CA SER A 83 -15.32 -6.81 4.64
C SER A 83 -15.99 -6.49 5.97
N GLN A 84 -15.27 -5.91 6.92
CA GLN A 84 -15.76 -5.53 8.24
C GLN A 84 -16.14 -4.04 8.26
N PRO A 85 -17.10 -3.62 9.10
CA PRO A 85 -17.43 -2.21 9.25
C PRO A 85 -16.20 -1.36 9.62
N TYR A 86 -16.24 -0.08 9.23
CA TYR A 86 -15.27 0.95 9.57
C TYR A 86 -13.90 0.88 8.88
N PHE A 87 -13.44 -0.27 8.39
CA PHE A 87 -12.14 -0.35 7.73
C PHE A 87 -12.18 0.12 6.28
N ASP A 88 -11.19 0.92 5.89
CA ASP A 88 -11.13 1.55 4.56
C ASP A 88 -9.73 1.49 3.89
N GLY A 89 -8.82 0.66 4.40
CA GLY A 89 -7.48 0.47 3.84
C GLY A 89 -6.55 -0.21 4.85
N ILE A 90 -5.22 -0.26 4.68
CA ILE A 90 -4.44 0.27 3.56
C ILE A 90 -3.79 -0.90 2.81
N LYS A 91 -2.92 -1.69 3.45
CA LYS A 91 -2.19 -2.74 2.73
C LYS A 91 -1.57 -3.81 3.65
N THR A 92 -1.63 -5.06 3.20
CA THR A 92 -0.90 -6.21 3.78
C THR A 92 0.52 -6.33 3.20
N GLY A 93 1.45 -6.90 3.95
CA GLY A 93 2.78 -7.29 3.48
C GLY A 93 3.21 -8.63 4.08
N HIS A 94 3.98 -9.42 3.32
CA HIS A 94 4.57 -10.65 3.82
C HIS A 94 5.86 -11.01 3.08
N SER A 95 6.90 -11.36 3.83
CA SER A 95 8.12 -12.01 3.34
C SER A 95 8.72 -12.83 4.48
N ASN A 96 9.63 -13.76 4.17
CA ASN A 96 10.33 -14.55 5.19
C ASN A 96 11.01 -13.68 6.26
N PRO A 97 11.77 -12.62 5.92
CA PRO A 97 12.39 -11.77 6.95
C PRO A 97 11.40 -10.82 7.65
N ALA A 98 10.33 -10.38 6.99
CA ALA A 98 9.39 -9.39 7.55
C ALA A 98 8.20 -9.99 8.30
N ASN A 99 7.95 -11.31 8.16
CA ASN A 99 6.74 -11.98 8.63
C ASN A 99 5.46 -11.30 8.11
N GLY A 100 4.33 -11.43 8.82
CA GLY A 100 3.07 -10.79 8.45
C GLY A 100 2.99 -9.35 8.94
N CYS A 101 2.85 -8.40 8.01
CA CYS A 101 2.65 -6.98 8.32
C CYS A 101 1.29 -6.50 7.81
N LEU A 102 0.69 -5.52 8.50
CA LEU A 102 -0.53 -4.85 8.07
C LEU A 102 -0.48 -3.36 8.44
N LEU A 103 -0.70 -2.49 7.46
CA LEU A 103 -1.01 -1.09 7.67
C LEU A 103 -2.52 -0.90 7.41
N LEU A 104 -3.23 -0.42 8.42
CA LEU A 104 -4.69 -0.38 8.45
C LEU A 104 -5.16 1.07 8.61
N SER A 105 -6.30 1.36 8.00
CA SER A 105 -7.05 2.60 8.22
C SER A 105 -8.51 2.24 8.40
N GLY A 106 -9.21 3.02 9.23
CA GLY A 106 -10.64 2.95 9.39
C GLY A 106 -11.21 4.25 9.88
N THR A 107 -12.51 4.44 9.70
CA THR A 107 -13.23 5.63 10.14
C THR A 107 -14.43 5.23 10.98
N TYR A 108 -14.50 5.75 12.21
CA TYR A 108 -15.61 5.53 13.14
C TYR A 108 -16.03 6.87 13.76
N ASN A 109 -17.32 7.18 13.75
CA ASN A 109 -17.87 8.45 14.29
C ASN A 109 -17.12 9.70 13.79
N ASN A 110 -16.88 9.80 12.47
CA ASN A 110 -16.13 10.87 11.82
C ASN A 110 -14.68 11.04 12.30
N LYS A 111 -14.12 10.03 12.97
CA LYS A 111 -12.72 9.97 13.37
C LYS A 111 -12.03 8.87 12.58
N ARG A 112 -10.97 9.24 11.88
CA ARG A 112 -10.06 8.33 11.19
C ARG A 112 -8.83 8.12 12.06
#